data_AF-A0A0V0H485-F1
#
_entry.id   AF-A0A0V0H485-F1
#
_cell.length_a   1.000
_cell.length_b   1.000
_cell.length_c   1.000
_cell.angle_alpha   90.00
_cell.angle_beta   90.00
_cell.angle_gamma   90.00
#
_symmetry.space_group_name_H-M   'P 1'
#
loop_
_entity.id
_entity.type
_entity.pdbx_description
1 polymer ?
#
loop_
_entity_poly.entity_id
_entity_poly.type
_entity_poly.pdbx_seq_one_letter_code
_entity_poly.pdbx_strand_id
1 'polypeptide(L)'
;MVRMKPLPSVVDFSKLFKTMISMKHYSAVLSLFRQMLKLGIPISDFILNSVINSYCLMHHADLGFSVLPIYLKNGIPFNNVPFTTLVRGIFAENKVKDAVELFKKLVREKICEPDEIMYATVMNGLSKRGHTQKTLSLLRLMEQGNTEPNIYIY
;
A
#
# COMPACT_ATOMS: atom_id res chain seq x y z
N MET A 1 14.58 17.20 -13.40
CA MET A 1 13.33 17.79 -12.86
C MET A 1 13.53 18.65 -11.63
N VAL A 2 14.12 18.15 -10.54
CA VAL A 2 14.20 18.89 -9.26
C VAL A 2 15.01 20.21 -9.31
N ARG A 3 15.90 20.36 -10.30
CA ARG A 3 16.72 21.56 -10.52
C ARG A 3 16.13 22.55 -11.54
N MET A 4 14.96 22.25 -12.11
CA MET A 4 14.33 23.10 -13.12
C MET A 4 13.76 24.38 -12.50
N LYS A 5 13.81 25.48 -13.26
CA LYS A 5 13.17 26.75 -12.91
C LYS A 5 12.27 27.19 -14.08
N PRO A 6 10.94 27.32 -13.89
CA PRO A 6 10.20 27.07 -12.64
C PRO A 6 10.19 25.58 -12.25
N LEU A 7 9.87 25.31 -10.98
CA LEU A 7 9.74 23.94 -10.48
C LEU A 7 8.55 23.24 -11.17
N PRO A 8 8.70 21.95 -11.56
CA PRO A 8 7.59 21.19 -12.11
C PRO A 8 6.44 21.04 -11.12
N SER A 9 5.22 20.87 -11.64
CA SER A 9 4.04 20.67 -10.81
C SER A 9 4.02 19.29 -10.14
N VAL A 10 3.19 19.12 -9.10
CA VAL A 10 2.95 17.81 -8.46
C VAL A 10 2.43 16.77 -9.46
N VAL A 11 1.66 17.20 -10.47
CA VAL A 11 1.16 16.34 -11.54
C VAL A 11 2.31 15.83 -12.42
N ASP A 12 3.29 16.68 -12.73
CA ASP A 12 4.47 16.27 -13.51
C ASP A 12 5.33 15.28 -12.74
N PHE A 13 5.53 15.50 -11.43
CA PHE A 13 6.18 14.53 -10.57
C PHE A 13 5.40 13.21 -10.50
N SER A 14 4.08 13.26 -10.40
CA SER A 14 3.24 12.06 -10.40
C SER A 14 3.37 11.24 -11.70
N LYS A 15 3.39 11.92 -12.86
CA LYS A 15 3.67 11.29 -14.16
C LYS A 15 5.05 10.65 -14.18
N LEU A 16 6.08 11.36 -13.71
CA LEU A 16 7.44 10.81 -13.64
C LEU A 16 7.52 9.59 -12.71
N PHE A 17 6.87 9.60 -11.55
CA PHE A 17 6.84 8.45 -10.66
C PHE A 17 6.19 7.25 -11.35
N LYS A 18 5.07 7.46 -12.05
CA LYS A 18 4.39 6.40 -12.82
C LYS A 18 5.30 5.80 -13.89
N THR A 19 6.01 6.63 -14.66
CA THR A 19 6.95 6.14 -15.70
C THR A 19 8.11 5.38 -15.06
N MET A 20 8.74 5.92 -14.02
CA MET A 20 9.85 5.26 -13.32
C MET A 20 9.44 3.89 -12.75
N ILE A 21 8.24 3.77 -12.17
CA ILE A 21 7.71 2.49 -11.68
C ILE A 21 7.52 1.49 -12.82
N SER A 22 6.97 1.92 -13.96
CA SER A 22 6.81 1.04 -15.13
C SER A 22 8.15 0.55 -15.70
N MET A 23 9.19 1.37 -15.60
CA MET A 23 10.56 1.03 -15.98
C MET A 23 11.32 0.26 -14.89
N LYS A 24 10.64 -0.12 -13.79
CA LYS A 24 11.22 -0.82 -12.62
C LYS A 24 12.34 -0.07 -11.91
N HIS A 25 12.42 1.25 -12.07
CA HIS A 25 13.42 2.11 -11.41
C HIS A 25 13.00 2.51 -9.98
N TYR A 26 12.65 1.53 -9.15
CA TYR A 26 12.09 1.75 -7.82
C TYR A 26 13.04 2.50 -6.87
N SER A 27 14.34 2.18 -6.87
CA SER A 27 15.34 2.88 -6.07
C SER A 27 15.47 4.37 -6.44
N ALA A 28 15.30 4.68 -7.72
CA ALA A 28 15.30 6.06 -8.21
C ALA A 28 14.03 6.81 -7.78
N VAL A 29 12.87 6.13 -7.71
CA VAL A 29 11.63 6.70 -7.15
C VAL A 29 11.86 7.13 -5.70
N LEU A 30 12.46 6.27 -4.88
CA LEU A 30 12.79 6.58 -3.48
C LEU A 30 13.78 7.75 -3.37
N SER A 31 14.79 7.77 -4.24
CA SER A 31 15.81 8.84 -4.26
C SER A 31 15.19 10.20 -4.63
N LEU A 32 14.31 10.22 -5.63
CA LEU A 32 13.58 11.41 -6.05
C LEU A 32 12.65 11.90 -4.95
N PHE A 33 11.89 10.99 -4.33
CA PHE A 33 11.02 11.32 -3.20
C PHE A 33 11.78 11.98 -2.04
N ARG A 34 12.94 11.42 -1.66
CA ARG A 34 13.80 12.02 -0.62
C ARG A 34 14.27 13.44 -0.99
N GLN A 35 14.57 13.69 -2.27
CA GLN A 35 14.92 15.04 -2.73
C GLN A 35 13.72 16.00 -2.65
N MET A 36 12.52 15.54 -3.04
CA MET A 36 11.31 16.35 -2.92
C MET A 36 11.04 16.77 -1.47
N LEU A 37 11.16 15.83 -0.51
CA LEU A 37 11.01 16.13 0.91
C LEU A 37 12.04 17.15 1.41
N LYS A 38 13.32 16.99 1.03
CA LYS A 38 14.40 17.92 1.45
C LYS A 38 14.19 19.34 0.94
N LEU A 39 13.57 19.49 -0.21
CA LEU A 39 13.36 20.78 -0.87
C LEU A 39 11.97 21.38 -0.56
N GLY A 40 11.17 20.72 0.29
CA GLY A 40 9.82 21.17 0.61
C GLY A 40 8.89 21.17 -0.60
N ILE A 41 9.15 20.35 -1.62
CA ILE A 41 8.28 20.24 -2.79
C ILE A 41 6.98 19.54 -2.33
N PRO A 42 5.80 20.10 -2.65
CA PRO A 42 4.53 19.49 -2.28
C PRO A 42 4.41 18.05 -2.80
N ILE A 43 3.82 17.20 -1.98
CA ILE A 43 3.57 15.79 -2.28
C ILE A 43 2.06 15.51 -2.29
N SER A 44 1.65 14.45 -2.97
CA SER A 44 0.26 14.01 -3.05
C SER A 44 0.11 12.58 -2.54
N ASP A 45 -1.13 12.17 -2.26
CA ASP A 45 -1.47 10.77 -1.94
C ASP A 45 -0.92 9.79 -2.99
N PHE A 46 -1.04 10.12 -4.27
CA PHE A 46 -0.50 9.28 -5.35
C PHE A 46 1.02 9.07 -5.24
N ILE A 47 1.78 10.12 -4.92
CA ILE A 47 3.23 10.04 -4.78
C ILE A 47 3.59 9.15 -3.58
N LEU A 48 2.92 9.33 -2.45
CA LEU A 48 3.14 8.51 -1.26
C LEU A 48 2.81 7.03 -1.52
N ASN A 49 1.66 6.74 -2.14
CA ASN A 49 1.30 5.39 -2.57
C ASN A 49 2.31 4.78 -3.55
N SER A 50 2.85 5.60 -4.46
CA SER A 50 3.90 5.17 -5.40
C SER A 50 5.20 4.78 -4.69
N VAL A 51 5.57 5.49 -3.61
CA VAL A 51 6.73 5.16 -2.76
C VAL A 51 6.50 3.85 -2.00
N ILE A 52 5.33 3.68 -1.38
CA ILE A 52 4.95 2.42 -0.71
C ILE A 52 5.01 1.26 -1.69
N ASN A 53 4.39 1.40 -2.86
CA ASN A 53 4.41 0.38 -3.89
C ASN A 53 5.84 0.06 -4.37
N SER A 54 6.71 1.07 -4.48
CA SER A 54 8.12 0.87 -4.83
C SER A 54 8.87 0.05 -3.78
N TYR A 55 8.62 0.29 -2.48
CA TYR A 55 9.17 -0.55 -1.41
C TYR A 55 8.66 -2.01 -1.50
N CYS A 56 7.35 -2.20 -1.69
CA CYS A 56 6.76 -3.53 -1.85
C CYS A 56 7.32 -4.29 -3.07
N LEU A 57 7.52 -3.60 -4.20
CA LEU A 57 8.10 -4.18 -5.42
C LEU A 57 9.59 -4.51 -5.29
N MET A 58 10.27 -3.94 -4.29
CA MET A 58 11.63 -4.27 -3.92
C MET A 58 11.71 -5.31 -2.80
N HIS A 59 10.61 -5.94 -2.39
CA HIS A 59 10.54 -6.89 -1.27
C HIS A 59 10.98 -6.29 0.08
N HIS A 60 10.65 -5.02 0.29
CA HIS A 60 10.88 -4.28 1.54
C HIS A 60 9.60 -3.60 2.03
N ALA A 61 8.49 -4.34 2.10
CA ALA A 61 7.18 -3.83 2.53
C ALA A 61 7.20 -3.30 3.97
N ASP A 62 8.11 -3.80 4.82
CA ASP A 62 8.40 -3.28 6.15
C ASP A 62 8.83 -1.79 6.11
N LEU A 63 9.69 -1.42 5.17
CA LEU A 63 10.07 -0.02 4.95
C LEU A 63 8.92 0.81 4.38
N GLY A 64 7.95 0.19 3.72
CA GLY A 64 6.73 0.86 3.25
C GLY A 64 5.94 1.52 4.38
N PHE A 65 5.93 0.95 5.59
CA PHE A 65 5.27 1.55 6.75
C PHE A 65 5.87 2.90 7.17
N SER A 66 7.15 3.15 6.87
CA SER A 66 7.82 4.42 7.18
C SER A 66 7.22 5.62 6.43
N VAL A 67 6.39 5.37 5.40
CA VAL A 67 5.69 6.41 4.64
C VAL A 67 4.40 6.86 5.34
N LEU A 68 3.80 6.02 6.20
CA LEU A 68 2.52 6.33 6.87
C LEU A 68 2.60 7.58 7.79
N PRO A 69 3.67 7.82 8.57
CA PRO A 69 3.81 9.06 9.34
C PRO A 69 3.84 10.32 8.45
N ILE A 70 4.22 10.19 7.18
CA ILE A 70 4.28 11.31 6.24
C ILE A 70 2.85 11.73 5.82
N TYR A 71 1.91 10.80 5.70
CA TYR A 71 0.49 11.11 5.51
C TYR A 71 -0.02 12.02 6.62
N LEU A 72 0.16 11.60 7.87
CA LEU A 72 -0.25 12.34 9.06
C LEU A 72 0.38 13.72 9.13
N LYS A 73 1.70 13.81 8.92
CA LYS A 73 2.45 15.07 8.98
C LYS A 73 1.96 16.10 7.95
N ASN A 74 1.47 15.64 6.79
CA ASN A 74 1.01 16.51 5.71
C ASN A 74 -0.52 16.69 5.70
N GLY A 75 -1.23 16.14 6.69
CA GLY A 75 -2.70 16.19 6.74
C GLY A 75 -3.37 15.47 5.58
N ILE A 76 -2.68 14.51 4.94
CA ILE A 76 -3.24 13.74 3.83
C ILE A 76 -4.03 12.58 4.45
N PRO A 77 -5.34 12.45 4.16
CA PRO A 77 -6.16 11.40 4.74
C PRO A 77 -5.66 10.02 4.29
N PHE A 78 -5.67 9.06 5.21
CA PHE A 78 -5.49 7.67 4.84
C PHE A 78 -6.69 7.21 4.02
N ASN A 79 -6.44 6.64 2.85
CA ASN A 79 -7.40 5.83 2.12
C ASN A 79 -7.02 4.34 2.26
N ASN A 80 -7.78 3.45 1.63
CA ASN A 80 -7.52 2.01 1.67
C ASN A 80 -6.26 1.61 0.90
N VAL A 81 -5.80 2.44 -0.03
CA VAL A 81 -4.77 2.11 -1.03
C VAL A 81 -3.38 1.81 -0.40
N PRO A 82 -2.83 2.60 0.55
CA PRO A 82 -1.58 2.32 1.24
C PRO A 82 -1.60 0.94 1.89
N PHE A 83 -2.68 0.62 2.60
CA PHE A 83 -2.81 -0.61 3.36
C PHE A 83 -2.99 -1.82 2.44
N THR A 84 -3.84 -1.72 1.41
CA THR A 84 -3.96 -2.76 0.37
C THR A 84 -2.62 -3.02 -0.32
N THR A 85 -1.84 -1.96 -0.59
CA THR A 85 -0.52 -2.07 -1.22
C THR A 85 0.50 -2.75 -0.29
N LEU A 86 0.49 -2.42 1.01
CA LEU A 86 1.34 -3.06 2.02
C LEU A 86 0.97 -4.54 2.19
N VAL A 87 -0.30 -4.87 2.37
CA VAL A 87 -0.79 -6.25 2.45
C VAL A 87 -0.34 -7.06 1.22
N ARG A 88 -0.51 -6.50 0.02
CA ARG A 88 -0.04 -7.13 -1.23
C ARG A 88 1.48 -7.36 -1.23
N GLY A 89 2.26 -6.39 -0.76
CA GLY A 89 3.72 -6.48 -0.67
C GLY A 89 4.19 -7.55 0.31
N ILE A 90 3.59 -7.60 1.50
CA ILE A 90 3.90 -8.61 2.53
C ILE A 90 3.56 -10.01 2.01
N PHE A 91 2.42 -10.15 1.31
CA PHE A 91 2.16 -11.38 0.58
C PHE A 91 3.26 -11.65 -0.44
N ALA A 92 3.69 -10.72 -1.28
CA ALA A 92 4.76 -10.95 -2.26
C ALA A 92 6.10 -11.42 -1.62
N GLU A 93 6.37 -11.07 -0.36
CA GLU A 93 7.50 -11.57 0.44
C GLU A 93 7.27 -12.95 1.09
N ASN A 94 6.14 -13.59 0.79
CA ASN A 94 5.72 -14.87 1.37
C ASN A 94 5.45 -14.85 2.89
N LYS A 95 5.27 -13.67 3.48
CA LYS A 95 4.98 -13.47 4.91
C LYS A 95 3.47 -13.53 5.19
N VAL A 96 2.87 -14.70 4.96
CA VAL A 96 1.39 -14.89 5.02
C VAL A 96 0.79 -14.47 6.35
N LYS A 97 1.42 -14.87 7.45
CA LYS A 97 0.92 -14.60 8.81
C LYS A 97 0.83 -13.10 9.05
N ASP A 98 1.91 -12.38 8.75
CA ASP A 98 2.01 -10.94 8.91
C ASP A 98 0.98 -10.20 8.04
N ALA A 99 0.75 -10.66 6.80
CA ALA A 99 -0.23 -10.04 5.90
C ALA A 99 -1.66 -10.21 6.42
N VAL A 100 -2.00 -11.39 6.93
CA VAL A 100 -3.32 -11.67 7.52
C VAL A 100 -3.50 -10.92 8.84
N GLU A 101 -2.47 -10.85 9.67
CA GLU A 101 -2.51 -10.12 10.94
C GLU A 101 -2.69 -8.62 10.72
N LEU A 102 -1.98 -8.05 9.75
CA LEU A 102 -2.19 -6.66 9.34
C LEU A 102 -3.64 -6.45 8.90
N PHE A 103 -4.18 -7.30 8.03
CA PHE A 103 -5.59 -7.19 7.60
C PHE A 103 -6.57 -7.26 8.78
N LYS A 104 -6.41 -8.23 9.69
CA LYS A 104 -7.23 -8.33 10.91
C LYS A 104 -7.13 -7.06 11.76
N LYS A 105 -5.93 -6.50 11.92
CA LYS A 105 -5.71 -5.28 12.70
C LYS A 105 -6.40 -4.07 12.06
N LEU A 106 -6.35 -3.93 10.74
CA LEU A 106 -7.00 -2.83 10.01
C LEU A 106 -8.51 -2.83 10.24
N VAL A 107 -9.13 -4.00 10.19
CA VAL A 107 -10.56 -4.19 10.46
C VAL A 107 -10.88 -3.92 11.92
N ARG A 108 -10.20 -4.64 12.84
CA ARG A 108 -10.54 -4.64 14.28
C ARG A 108 -10.42 -3.26 14.90
N GLU A 109 -9.36 -2.54 14.54
CA GLU A 109 -9.08 -1.19 15.06
C GLU A 109 -9.78 -0.09 14.24
N LYS A 110 -10.59 -0.47 13.23
CA LYS A 110 -11.28 0.46 12.31
C LYS A 110 -10.36 1.54 11.73
N ILE A 111 -9.13 1.14 11.39
CA ILE A 111 -8.12 2.05 10.82
C ILE A 111 -8.55 2.48 9.40
N CYS A 112 -9.14 1.55 8.64
CA CYS A 112 -9.74 1.81 7.34
C CYS A 112 -10.85 0.77 7.08
N GLU A 113 -11.89 1.15 6.34
CA GLU A 113 -12.94 0.21 5.91
C GLU A 113 -12.43 -0.60 4.72
N PRO A 114 -12.25 -1.93 4.85
CA PRO A 114 -11.74 -2.73 3.73
C PRO A 114 -12.73 -2.73 2.55
N ASP A 115 -12.21 -2.40 1.37
CA ASP A 115 -12.97 -2.47 0.11
C ASP A 115 -12.82 -3.84 -0.56
N GLU A 116 -13.62 -4.07 -1.61
CA GLU A 116 -13.57 -5.28 -2.43
C GLU A 116 -12.16 -5.59 -2.94
N ILE A 117 -11.36 -4.57 -3.23
CA ILE A 117 -9.98 -4.71 -3.73
C ILE A 117 -9.08 -5.28 -2.64
N MET A 118 -9.23 -4.82 -1.39
CA MET A 118 -8.47 -5.32 -0.25
C MET A 118 -8.82 -6.78 0.05
N TYR A 119 -10.11 -7.13 0.08
CA TYR A 119 -10.55 -8.53 0.23
C TYR A 119 -9.99 -9.41 -0.90
N ALA A 120 -10.15 -9.00 -2.15
CA ALA A 120 -9.63 -9.73 -3.30
C ALA A 120 -8.10 -9.92 -3.22
N THR A 121 -7.38 -8.91 -2.73
CA THR A 121 -5.93 -8.98 -2.52
C THR A 121 -5.56 -10.05 -1.49
N VAL A 122 -6.26 -10.08 -0.34
CA VAL A 122 -6.03 -11.07 0.72
C VAL A 122 -6.40 -12.49 0.24
N MET A 123 -7.56 -12.63 -0.40
CA MET A 123 -8.03 -13.90 -0.95
C MET A 123 -7.07 -14.48 -1.99
N ASN A 124 -6.61 -13.65 -2.92
CA ASN A 124 -5.62 -14.04 -3.93
C ASN A 124 -4.29 -14.42 -3.28
N GLY A 125 -3.84 -13.65 -2.29
CA GLY A 125 -2.63 -13.92 -1.51
C GLY A 125 -2.69 -15.27 -0.77
N LEU A 126 -3.83 -15.60 -0.19
CA LEU A 126 -4.07 -16.88 0.49
C LEU A 126 -4.19 -18.05 -0.49
N SER A 127 -4.97 -17.86 -1.57
CA SER A 127 -5.23 -18.89 -2.58
C SER A 127 -3.94 -19.36 -3.26
N LYS A 128 -3.08 -18.41 -3.68
CA LYS A 128 -1.77 -18.72 -4.29
C LYS A 128 -0.82 -19.50 -3.39
N ARG A 129 -1.12 -19.61 -2.10
CA ARG A 129 -0.31 -20.30 -1.09
C ARG A 129 -1.00 -21.54 -0.51
N GLY A 130 -2.09 -21.98 -1.14
CA GLY A 130 -2.82 -23.18 -0.74
C GLY A 130 -3.71 -23.00 0.48
N HIS A 131 -3.94 -21.78 0.96
CA HIS A 131 -4.83 -21.51 2.10
C HIS A 131 -6.31 -21.42 1.68
N THR A 132 -6.78 -22.40 0.89
CA THR A 132 -8.12 -22.40 0.27
C THR A 132 -9.25 -22.27 1.29
N GLN A 133 -9.16 -22.94 2.44
CA GLN A 133 -10.19 -22.85 3.48
C GLN A 133 -10.32 -21.44 4.07
N LYS A 134 -9.20 -20.74 4.26
CA LYS A 134 -9.18 -19.34 4.73
C LYS A 134 -9.69 -18.37 3.65
N THR A 135 -9.44 -18.68 2.38
CA THR A 135 -10.01 -17.92 1.26
C THR A 135 -11.54 -18.07 1.21
N LEU A 136 -12.06 -19.29 1.39
CA LEU A 136 -13.50 -19.55 1.39
C LEU A 136 -14.22 -18.92 2.58
N SER A 137 -13.61 -18.92 3.77
CA SER A 137 -14.19 -18.22 4.92
C SER A 137 -14.29 -16.71 4.67
N LEU A 138 -13.24 -16.11 4.09
CA LEU A 138 -13.23 -14.69 3.76
C LEU A 138 -14.27 -14.33 2.69
N LEU A 139 -14.44 -15.17 1.67
CA LEU A 139 -15.47 -14.98 0.63
C LEU A 139 -16.87 -14.93 1.25
N ARG A 140 -17.19 -15.88 2.13
CA ARG A 140 -18.50 -15.92 2.80
C ARG A 140 -18.75 -14.69 3.67
N LEU A 141 -17.71 -14.19 4.36
CA LEU A 141 -17.80 -12.98 5.16
C LEU A 141 -18.15 -11.77 4.29
N MET A 142 -17.50 -11.64 3.13
CA MET A 142 -17.79 -10.60 2.14
C MET A 142 -19.22 -10.71 1.59
N GLU A 143 -19.67 -11.91 1.22
CA GLU A 143 -21.02 -12.16 0.68
C GLU A 143 -22.14 -11.91 1.70
N GLN A 144 -21.89 -12.14 2.99
CA GLN A 144 -22.85 -11.88 4.07
C GLN A 144 -23.03 -10.39 4.39
N GLY A 145 -22.31 -9.50 3.69
CA GLY A 145 -22.34 -8.06 3.96
C GLY A 145 -21.72 -7.67 5.30
N ASN A 146 -21.06 -8.61 5.97
CA ASN A 146 -20.41 -8.37 7.25
C ASN A 146 -18.93 -8.07 6.98
N THR A 147 -18.60 -6.77 6.95
CA THR A 147 -17.24 -6.27 6.68
C THR A 147 -16.26 -6.50 7.84
N GLU A 148 -16.71 -7.15 8.92
CA GLU A 148 -15.85 -7.64 9.99
C GLU A 148 -15.46 -9.10 9.68
N PRO A 149 -14.28 -9.37 9.08
CA PRO A 149 -13.72 -10.70 9.04
C PRO A 149 -13.67 -11.27 10.45
N ASN A 150 -14.54 -12.24 10.69
CA ASN A 150 -14.68 -12.87 11.98
C ASN A 150 -13.32 -13.43 12.40
N ILE A 151 -12.74 -12.79 13.42
CA ILE A 151 -11.35 -12.95 13.90
C ILE A 151 -11.05 -14.42 14.24
N TYR A 152 -12.11 -15.19 14.54
CA TYR A 152 -12.11 -16.59 14.94
C TYR A 152 -12.10 -17.61 13.78
N ILE A 153 -12.33 -17.20 12.52
CA ILE A 153 -12.35 -18.15 11.37
C ILE A 153 -10.97 -18.27 10.68
N TYR A 154 -9.92 -17.67 11.27
CA TYR A 154 -8.60 -17.52 10.66
C TYR A 154 -7.45 -18.04 11.50
#